data_AF-A0A7X1U0G0-F1
#
_entry.id   AF-A0A7X1U0G0-F1
#
_cell.length_a   1.000
_cell.length_b   1.000
_cell.length_c   1.000
_cell.angle_alpha   90.00
_cell.angle_beta   90.00
_cell.angle_gamma   90.00
#
_symmetry.space_group_name_H-M   'P 1'
#
loop_
_entity.id
_entity.type
_entity.pdbx_description
1 polymer ?
#
loop_
_entity_poly.entity_id
_entity_poly.type
_entity_poly.pdbx_seq_one_letter_code
_entity_poly.pdbx_strand_id
1 'polypeptide(L)' 'MEDKELLATFEGPRGKAEVFEVTKPGDRPLVEQIVYEIEFKGETHTRMTMGEASVVASGLTGDPRYQGYVETGRR' A
#
# COMPACT_ATOMS: atom_id res chain seq x y z
N MET A 1 9.95 -15.93 9.60
CA MET A 1 9.74 -15.75 8.15
C MET A 1 8.85 -14.54 8.03
N GLU A 2 9.31 -13.48 7.36
CA GLU A 2 8.41 -12.39 6.98
C GLU A 2 7.52 -12.95 5.87
N ASP A 3 6.24 -13.13 6.18
CA ASP A 3 5.25 -13.54 5.21
C ASP A 3 4.78 -12.28 4.47
N LYS A 4 4.89 -12.28 3.14
CA LYS A 4 4.46 -11.21 2.26
C LYS A 4 3.43 -11.75 1.29
N GLU A 5 2.18 -11.31 1.43
CA GLU A 5 1.10 -11.68 0.53
C GLU A 5 0.80 -10.52 -0.42
N LEU A 6 0.87 -10.74 -1.73
CA LEU A 6 0.47 -9.72 -2.72
C LEU A 6 -1.05 -9.55 -2.67
N LEU A 7 -1.51 -8.38 -2.23
CA LEU A 7 -2.94 -8.07 -2.15
C LEU A 7 -3.47 -7.42 -3.41
N ALA A 8 -2.73 -6.46 -3.96
CA ALA A 8 -3.22 -5.64 -5.05
C ALA A 8 -2.08 -5.14 -5.94
N THR A 9 -2.43 -4.86 -7.19
CA THR A 9 -1.54 -4.25 -8.18
C THR A 9 -2.24 -3.03 -8.75
N PHE A 10 -1.50 -1.92 -8.85
CA PHE A 10 -1.94 -0.67 -9.42
C PHE A 10 -1.10 -0.40 -10.67
N GLU A 11 -1.75 -0.09 -11.78
CA GLU A 11 -1.08 0.21 -13.04
C GLU A 11 -1.57 1.56 -13.54
N GLY A 12 -0.61 2.43 -13.86
CA GLY A 12 -0.91 3.77 -14.34
C GLY A 12 0.17 4.29 -15.28
N PRO A 13 -0.01 5.50 -15.81
CA PRO A 13 0.90 6.10 -16.79
C PRO A 13 2.33 6.26 -16.26
N ARG A 14 2.55 6.28 -14.94
CA ARG A 14 3.89 6.37 -14.33
C ARG A 14 4.54 5.02 -14.05
N GLY A 15 3.81 3.91 -14.21
CA GLY A 15 4.31 2.54 -14.02
C GLY A 15 3.35 1.67 -13.20
N LYS A 16 3.89 0.57 -12.68
CA LYS A 16 3.18 -0.43 -11.86
C LYS A 16 3.65 -0.33 -10.40
N ALA A 17 2.70 -0.31 -9.46
CA ALA A 17 2.94 -0.43 -8.03
C ALA A 17 2.26 -1.71 -7.51
N GLU A 18 2.91 -2.38 -6.57
CA GLU A 18 2.43 -3.63 -5.98
C GLU A 18 2.25 -3.42 -4.48
N VAL A 19 1.11 -3.83 -3.94
CA VAL A 19 0.77 -3.71 -2.52
C VAL A 19 0.75 -5.09 -1.89
N PHE A 20 1.56 -5.26 -0.87
CA PHE A 20 1.74 -6.48 -0.11
C PHE A 20 1.23 -6.30 1.31
N GLU A 21 0.57 -7.31 1.85
CA GLU A 21 0.39 -7.47 3.29
C GLU A 21 1.62 -8.15 3.87
N VAL A 22 2.19 -7.56 4.92
CA VAL A 22 3.40 -8.06 5.56
C VAL A 22 3.13 -8.21 7.04
N THR A 23 3.28 -9.45 7.52
CA THR A 23 3.19 -9.74 8.94
C THR A 23 4.55 -9.53 9.58
N LYS A 24 4.68 -8.49 10.41
CA LYS A 24 5.91 -8.17 11.14
C LYS A 24 5.78 -8.53 12.61
N PRO A 25 6.84 -9.01 13.27
CA PRO A 25 6.84 -9.13 14.72
C PRO A 25 6.71 -7.73 15.34
N GLY A 26 5.69 -7.52 16.15
CA GLY A 26 5.49 -6.27 16.87
C GLY A 26 6.47 -6.12 18.04
N ASP A 27 6.46 -4.94 18.66
CA ASP A 27 7.32 -4.57 19.81
C ASP A 27 7.21 -5.51 21.02
N ARG A 28 6.12 -6.28 21.12
CA ARG A 28 5.92 -7.27 22.18
C ARG A 28 6.12 -8.68 21.61
N PRO A 29 6.91 -9.54 22.26
CA PRO A 29 6.96 -10.95 21.90
C PRO A 29 5.54 -11.51 22.02
N LEU A 30 5.01 -12.11 20.94
CA LEU A 30 3.64 -12.62 20.73
C LEU A 30 2.62 -11.68 20.09
N VAL A 31 2.97 -10.44 19.72
CA VAL A 31 2.07 -9.59 18.93
C VAL A 31 2.56 -9.55 17.49
N GLU A 32 1.80 -10.11 16.56
CA GLU A 32 2.02 -9.92 15.13
C GLU A 32 1.35 -8.62 14.68
N GLN A 33 2.07 -7.80 13.93
CA GLN A 33 1.56 -6.56 13.36
C GLN A 33 1.44 -6.70 11.85
N ILE A 34 0.23 -6.49 11.35
CA ILE A 34 -0.02 -6.42 9.92
C ILE A 34 0.33 -5.02 9.44
N VAL A 35 1.23 -4.93 8.47
CA VAL A 35 1.55 -3.68 7.75
C VAL A 35 1.41 -3.91 6.26
N TYR A 36 1.24 -2.83 5.51
CA TYR A 36 1.09 -2.86 4.08
C TYR A 36 2.30 -2.23 3.40
N GLU A 37 3.03 -2.99 2.59
CA GLU A 37 4.18 -2.50 1.84
C GLU A 37 3.80 -2.25 0.38
N ILE A 38 4.21 -1.11 -0.15
CA ILE A 38 3.97 -0.71 -1.53
C ILE A 38 5.32 -0.67 -2.23
N GLU A 39 5.51 -1.47 -3.26
CA GLU A 39 6.72 -1.45 -4.08
C GLU A 39 6.44 -0.72 -5.40
N PHE A 40 7.22 0.32 -5.69
CA PHE A 40 7.12 1.09 -6.93
C PHE A 40 8.52 1.53 -7.38
N LYS A 41 8.95 1.09 -8.57
CA LYS A 41 10.26 1.45 -9.16
C LYS A 41 11.48 1.19 -8.25
N GLY A 42 11.40 0.19 -7.39
CA GLY A 42 12.45 -0.13 -6.42
C GLY A 42 12.41 0.70 -5.13
N GLU A 43 11.43 1.59 -4.97
CA GLU A 43 11.12 2.22 -3.70
C GLU A 43 10.04 1.41 -2.97
N THR A 44 10.22 1.22 -1.66
CA THR A 44 9.25 0.57 -0.79
C THR A 44 8.66 1.60 0.17
N HIS A 45 7.33 1.70 0.20
CA HIS A 45 6.61 2.52 1.16
C HIS A 45 5.81 1.62 2.10
N THR A 46 5.84 1.88 3.41
CA THR A 46 5.05 1.10 4.38
C THR A 46 3.89 1.93 4.93
N ARG A 47 2.71 1.33 5.05
CA ARG A 47 1.50 1.92 5.63
C ARG A 47 0.84 0.98 6.62
N MET A 48 0.08 1.56 7.55
CA MET A 48 -0.58 0.81 8.62
C MET A 48 -1.95 0.26 8.19
N THR A 49 -2.51 0.81 7.11
CA THR A 49 -3.83 0.41 6.61
C THR A 49 -3.79 0.17 5.10
N MET A 50 -4.59 -0.80 4.65
CA MET A 50 -4.77 -1.10 3.24
C MET A 50 -5.31 0.10 2.46
N GLY A 51 -6.20 0.89 3.07
CA GLY A 51 -6.76 2.10 2.46
C GLY A 51 -5.69 3.14 2.14
N GLU A 52 -4.82 3.44 3.11
CA GLU A 52 -3.69 4.35 2.88
C GLU A 52 -2.72 3.79 1.84
N ALA A 53 -2.45 2.48 1.89
CA ALA A 53 -1.56 1.84 0.93
C ALA A 53 -2.09 1.95 -0.51
N SER A 54 -3.39 1.77 -0.70
CA SER A 54 -4.06 1.89 -2.00
C SER A 54 -4.03 3.32 -2.53
N VAL A 55 -4.25 4.31 -1.66
CA VAL A 55 -4.18 5.73 -2.02
C VAL A 55 -2.75 6.12 -2.43
N VAL A 56 -1.74 5.63 -1.71
CA VAL A 56 -0.34 5.90 -2.06
C VAL A 56 0.04 5.18 -3.36
N ALA A 57 -0.30 3.90 -3.52
CA ALA A 57 0.02 3.13 -4.71
C ALA A 57 -0.59 3.75 -5.98
N SER A 58 -1.88 4.09 -5.94
CA SER A 58 -2.54 4.82 -7.04
C SER A 58 -1.95 6.22 -7.27
N GLY A 59 -1.61 6.93 -6.19
CA GLY A 59 -0.93 8.22 -6.23
C GLY A 59 0.50 8.17 -6.78
N LEU A 60 1.18 7.02 -6.73
CA LEU A 60 2.50 6.80 -7.33
C LEU A 60 2.41 6.44 -8.82
N THR A 61 1.48 5.55 -9.17
CA THR A 61 1.27 5.09 -10.56
C THR A 61 0.52 6.12 -11.41
N GLY A 62 -0.24 7.01 -10.78
CA GLY A 62 -1.16 7.91 -11.47
C GLY A 62 -2.41 7.20 -11.97
N ASP A 63 -2.83 6.15 -11.25
CA ASP A 63 -4.07 5.45 -11.58
C ASP A 63 -5.28 6.38 -11.32
N PRO A 64 -6.01 6.80 -12.38
CA PRO A 64 -7.12 7.74 -12.25
C PRO A 64 -8.33 7.13 -11.53
N ARG A 65 -8.41 5.80 -11.37
CA ARG A 65 -9.53 5.11 -10.71
C ARG A 65 -9.64 5.41 -9.23
N TYR A 66 -8.54 5.83 -8.60
CA TYR A 66 -8.48 6.10 -7.16
C TYR A 66 -8.31 7.59 -6.81
N GLN A 67 -8.03 8.47 -7.79
CA GLN A 67 -7.93 9.91 -7.53
C GLN A 67 -9.26 10.54 -7.07
N GLY A 68 -10.41 9.92 -7.37
CA GLY A 68 -11.73 10.41 -6.96
C GLY A 68 -12.06 10.28 -5.47
N TYR A 69 -11.32 9.47 -4.70
CA TYR A 69 -11.58 9.28 -3.26
C TYR A 69 -11.00 10.40 -2.38
N VAL A 70 -10.06 11.20 -2.89
CA VAL A 70 -9.42 12.28 -2.11
C VAL A 70 -10.24 13.58 -2.15
N GLU A 71 -11.05 13.80 -3.20
CA GLU A 71 -11.78 15.05 -3.41
C GLU A 71 -13.18 15.11 -2.75
N THR A 72 -13.74 13.99 -2.29
CA THR A 72 -15.08 13.98 -1.67
C THR A 72 -15.09 14.20 -0.17
N GLY A 73 -13.92 14.35 0.47
CA GLY A 73 -13.78 14.61 1.92
C GLY A 73 -13.82 16.09 2.33
N ARG A 74 -14.18 17.02 1.45
CA ARG A 74 -14.45 18.43 1.79
C ARG A 74 -15.85 18.83 1.36
N ARG A 75 -16.81 18.70 2.27
CA ARG A 75 -17.99 19.58 2.33
C ARG A 75 -18.50 19.67 3.76
#